data_AF-A0A1N7RW26-F1
#
_entry.id   AF-A0A1N7RW26-F1
#
_cell.length_a   1.000
_cell.length_b   1.000
_cell.length_c   1.000
_cell.angle_alpha   90.00
_cell.angle_beta   90.00
_cell.angle_gamma   90.00
#
_symmetry.space_group_name_H-M   'P 1'
#
loop_
_entity.id
_entity.type
_entity.pdbx_description
1 polymer ?
#
loop_
_entity_poly.entity_id
_entity_poly.type
_entity_poly.pdbx_seq_one_letter_code
_entity_poly.pdbx_strand_id
1 'polypeptide(L)'
;MTDQRETRPPVLPNEQKPMGAPVVHAPGLPFMESVGEVRTVLRNMALPLMAADAATEVSGEHLMEKAGTMSEMPPSHNSGPQRASEVTMPTRSDGYLRLEVRFENGKLSVIGAKIVPGALTNPTALIQGKAYEVLIADQQISVGSLPDVGVRRAFANRDVPGPEGKHRFVQVPAFEFFVRVPTVHITAENLSKMNVILYEVRETPDRLVPTLAMQKQPGVEAMEVVRVSGIQLESIPEVVRLQLEAIIDEKRNAH
;
A
#
# COMPACT_ATOMS: atom_id res chain seq x y z
N MET A 1 -75.92 -2.76 -19.35
CA MET A 1 -75.05 -3.75 -20.00
C MET A 1 -74.38 -3.01 -21.15
N THR A 2 -73.09 -2.66 -21.16
CA THR A 2 -71.91 -3.21 -20.51
C THR A 2 -70.86 -2.08 -20.47
N ASP A 3 -70.32 -1.76 -19.30
CA ASP A 3 -69.27 -0.74 -19.12
C ASP A 3 -67.90 -1.45 -19.23
N GLN A 4 -67.15 -1.19 -20.30
CA GLN A 4 -65.79 -1.71 -20.48
C GLN A 4 -64.79 -0.65 -20.02
N ARG A 5 -64.20 -0.85 -18.84
CA ARG A 5 -63.04 -0.09 -18.37
C ARG A 5 -61.75 -0.75 -18.87
N GLU A 6 -61.15 -0.13 -19.87
CA GLU A 6 -59.82 -0.45 -20.38
C GLU A 6 -58.76 0.11 -19.41
N THR A 7 -57.97 -0.76 -18.80
CA THR A 7 -56.88 -0.39 -17.88
C THR A 7 -55.57 -0.31 -18.65
N ARG A 8 -55.05 0.91 -18.87
CA ARG A 8 -53.68 1.12 -19.34
C ARG A 8 -52.69 1.14 -18.16
N PRO A 9 -51.52 0.49 -18.26
CA PRO A 9 -50.50 0.54 -17.22
C PRO A 9 -49.75 1.90 -17.23
N PRO A 10 -49.18 2.32 -16.08
CA PRO A 10 -48.47 3.59 -15.97
C PRO A 10 -47.11 3.55 -16.66
N VAL A 11 -46.81 4.60 -17.44
CA VAL A 11 -45.50 4.87 -18.02
C VAL A 11 -44.61 5.53 -16.97
N LEU A 12 -43.44 4.96 -16.69
CA LEU A 12 -42.43 5.54 -15.81
C LEU A 12 -41.68 6.67 -16.53
N PRO A 13 -41.44 7.82 -15.89
CA PRO A 13 -40.68 8.92 -16.49
C PRO A 13 -39.18 8.60 -16.47
N ASN A 14 -38.59 8.41 -17.65
CA ASN A 14 -37.15 8.22 -17.82
C ASN A 14 -36.58 9.45 -18.55
N GLU A 15 -36.37 10.54 -17.82
CA GLU A 15 -35.59 11.70 -18.29
C GLU A 15 -34.58 12.12 -17.23
N GLN A 16 -33.44 11.44 -17.18
CA GLN A 16 -32.22 12.02 -16.60
C GLN A 16 -31.56 12.89 -17.67
N LYS A 17 -31.75 14.21 -17.57
CA LYS A 17 -30.99 15.19 -18.35
C LYS A 17 -29.51 15.14 -17.91
N PRO A 18 -28.55 14.95 -18.84
CA PRO A 18 -27.14 15.05 -18.52
C PRO A 18 -26.76 16.52 -18.29
N MET A 19 -26.59 16.93 -17.03
CA MET A 19 -26.03 18.23 -16.63
C MET A 19 -24.50 18.21 -16.57
N GLY A 20 -23.85 17.82 -17.67
CA GLY A 20 -22.39 17.95 -17.82
C GLY A 20 -22.04 19.22 -18.61
N ALA A 21 -21.05 19.98 -18.15
CA ALA A 21 -20.50 21.10 -18.91
C ALA A 21 -19.89 20.59 -20.25
N PRO A 22 -19.99 21.37 -21.35
CA PRO A 22 -19.51 20.93 -22.65
C PRO A 22 -17.99 20.74 -22.66
N VAL A 23 -17.55 19.60 -23.19
CA VAL A 23 -16.13 19.29 -23.41
C VAL A 23 -15.59 20.20 -24.50
N VAL A 24 -14.71 21.13 -24.14
CA VAL A 24 -14.01 22.00 -25.09
C VAL A 24 -12.82 21.22 -25.66
N HIS A 25 -12.90 20.83 -26.92
CA HIS A 25 -11.75 20.32 -27.66
C HIS A 25 -10.80 21.48 -28.01
N ALA A 26 -9.55 21.41 -27.55
CA ALA A 26 -8.48 22.35 -27.93
C ALA A 26 -7.59 21.70 -29.02
N PRO A 27 -7.80 22.02 -30.31
CA PRO A 27 -6.95 21.50 -31.39
C PRO A 27 -5.65 22.30 -31.40
N GLY A 28 -4.56 21.71 -30.90
CA GLY A 28 -3.25 22.39 -30.92
C GLY A 28 -2.15 21.75 -30.08
N LEU A 29 -2.42 20.70 -29.30
CA LEU A 29 -1.38 19.97 -28.59
C LEU A 29 -0.73 18.94 -29.53
N PRO A 30 0.61 18.94 -29.68
CA PRO A 30 1.29 17.95 -30.51
C PRO A 30 1.18 16.55 -29.90
N PHE A 31 0.88 15.56 -30.76
CA PHE A 31 0.83 14.15 -30.41
C PHE A 31 2.24 13.62 -30.12
N MET A 32 2.49 13.13 -28.90
CA MET A 32 3.70 12.37 -28.56
C MET A 32 3.61 10.94 -29.09
N GLU A 33 3.62 10.77 -30.41
CA GLU A 33 3.95 9.48 -31.05
C GLU A 33 5.43 9.50 -31.43
N SER A 34 6.29 9.07 -30.50
CA SER A 34 7.62 8.52 -30.82
C SER A 34 8.35 8.07 -29.56
N VAL A 35 7.92 6.95 -28.95
CA VAL A 35 8.81 6.18 -28.08
C VAL A 35 8.59 4.67 -28.28
N GLY A 36 9.52 4.05 -28.99
CA GLY A 36 9.96 2.66 -28.78
C GLY A 36 9.08 1.54 -29.33
N GLU A 37 9.59 0.82 -30.31
CA GLU A 37 9.10 -0.52 -30.69
C GLU A 37 9.01 -1.43 -29.46
N VAL A 38 7.80 -1.85 -29.11
CA VAL A 38 7.57 -2.93 -28.16
C VAL A 38 7.94 -4.24 -28.87
N ARG A 39 9.15 -4.75 -28.61
CA ARG A 39 9.52 -6.13 -28.97
C ARG A 39 8.63 -7.07 -28.15
N THR A 40 7.66 -7.68 -28.80
CA THR A 40 6.88 -8.78 -28.25
C THR A 40 7.81 -9.97 -28.01
N VAL A 41 8.02 -10.33 -26.74
CA VAL A 41 8.69 -11.57 -26.37
C VAL A 41 7.73 -12.72 -26.69
N LEU A 42 8.04 -13.48 -27.74
CA LEU A 42 7.43 -14.78 -28.03
C LEU A 42 7.67 -15.69 -26.83
N ARG A 43 6.59 -16.09 -26.15
CA ARG A 43 6.66 -17.08 -25.08
C ARG A 43 7.01 -18.45 -25.67
N ASN A 44 8.02 -19.10 -25.08
CA ASN A 44 8.48 -20.44 -25.40
C ASN A 44 7.31 -21.44 -25.54
N MET A 45 7.13 -22.03 -26.72
CA MET A 45 6.18 -23.13 -26.99
C MET A 45 6.76 -24.52 -26.67
N ALA A 46 7.72 -24.63 -25.75
CA ALA A 46 8.33 -25.90 -25.40
C ALA A 46 7.82 -26.40 -24.04
N LEU A 47 6.57 -26.85 -24.01
CA LEU A 47 6.07 -27.82 -23.03
C LEU A 47 5.66 -29.07 -23.81
N PRO A 48 6.38 -30.20 -23.72
CA PRO A 48 5.89 -31.44 -24.29
C PRO A 48 4.74 -31.97 -23.42
N LEU A 49 3.51 -31.90 -23.96
CA LEU A 49 2.44 -32.80 -23.57
C LEU A 49 2.89 -34.23 -23.93
N MET A 50 3.23 -35.03 -22.92
CA MET A 50 3.39 -36.47 -23.06
C MET A 50 2.18 -37.16 -22.43
N ALA A 51 1.22 -37.54 -23.27
CA ALA A 51 0.26 -38.58 -22.96
C ALA A 51 -0.21 -39.25 -24.26
N ALA A 52 -0.30 -40.58 -24.17
CA ALA A 52 -0.90 -41.55 -25.09
C ALA A 52 0.00 -42.15 -26.19
N ASP A 53 0.19 -43.47 -26.01
CA ASP A 53 0.41 -44.53 -27.00
C ASP A 53 1.81 -44.77 -27.58
N ALA A 54 2.58 -45.62 -26.87
CA ALA A 54 3.27 -46.74 -27.50
C ALA A 54 3.70 -47.76 -26.45
N ALA A 55 3.13 -48.97 -26.54
CA ALA A 55 3.67 -50.15 -25.91
C ALA A 55 5.04 -50.47 -26.53
N THR A 56 6.08 -50.62 -25.72
CA THR A 56 7.29 -51.34 -26.12
C THR A 56 7.85 -52.02 -24.89
N GLU A 57 7.77 -53.34 -24.90
CA GLU A 57 8.46 -54.23 -23.97
C GLU A 57 9.97 -53.98 -24.06
N VAL A 58 10.60 -53.76 -22.92
CA VAL A 58 12.05 -53.92 -22.77
C VAL A 58 12.27 -54.87 -21.61
N SER A 59 12.57 -56.11 -21.98
CA SER A 59 13.14 -57.14 -21.14
C SER A 59 14.46 -56.63 -20.56
N GLY A 60 14.57 -56.68 -19.23
CA GLY A 60 15.77 -56.36 -18.48
C GLY A 60 15.68 -56.99 -17.10
N GLU A 61 16.26 -58.18 -16.98
CA GLU A 61 16.43 -58.90 -15.73
C GLU A 61 17.20 -58.07 -14.71
N HIS A 62 16.52 -57.56 -13.68
CA HIS A 62 17.18 -57.23 -12.41
C HIS A 62 16.31 -57.72 -11.25
N LEU A 63 16.80 -58.81 -10.67
CA LEU A 63 16.47 -59.39 -9.37
C LEU A 63 16.28 -58.27 -8.32
N MET A 64 15.13 -58.23 -7.65
CA MET A 64 14.99 -57.45 -6.42
C MET A 64 15.76 -58.15 -5.30
N GLU A 65 16.88 -57.57 -4.87
CA GLU A 65 17.51 -57.95 -3.60
C GLU A 65 16.72 -57.37 -2.42
N LYS A 66 16.48 -58.23 -1.44
CA LYS A 66 15.77 -57.93 -0.19
C LYS A 66 16.58 -56.90 0.60
N ALA A 67 16.03 -55.69 0.74
CA ALA A 67 16.62 -54.63 1.56
C ALA A 67 16.88 -55.14 2.98
N GLY A 68 18.17 -55.11 3.34
CA GLY A 68 18.71 -55.52 4.61
C GLY A 68 18.27 -54.63 5.77
N THR A 69 18.48 -55.22 6.93
CA THR A 69 18.16 -54.79 8.29
C THR A 69 18.66 -53.38 8.64
N MET A 70 17.79 -52.66 9.36
CA MET A 70 18.03 -51.52 10.26
C MET A 70 19.46 -50.96 10.32
N SER A 71 19.62 -49.72 9.88
CA SER A 71 20.68 -48.82 10.35
C SER A 71 20.03 -47.66 11.08
N GLU A 72 20.49 -47.44 12.31
CA GLU A 72 20.07 -46.39 13.25
C GLU A 72 20.00 -45.00 12.60
N MET A 73 18.87 -44.33 12.78
CA MET A 73 18.77 -42.88 12.61
C MET A 73 19.39 -42.18 13.83
N PRO A 74 20.18 -41.11 13.64
CA PRO A 74 20.60 -40.26 14.75
C PRO A 74 19.39 -39.51 15.36
N PRO A 75 19.42 -39.19 16.66
CA PRO A 75 18.28 -38.61 17.36
C PRO A 75 17.96 -37.19 16.85
N SER A 76 16.76 -37.06 16.31
CA SER A 76 16.08 -35.80 16.03
C SER A 76 15.90 -35.02 17.34
N HIS A 77 16.76 -34.04 17.60
CA HIS A 77 16.54 -33.07 18.66
C HIS A 77 15.41 -32.10 18.30
N ASN A 78 14.38 -32.10 19.15
CA ASN A 78 13.49 -30.98 19.48
C ASN A 78 12.52 -30.46 18.40
N SER A 79 11.60 -31.31 17.97
CA SER A 79 10.26 -30.87 17.54
C SER A 79 9.37 -30.69 18.77
N GLY A 80 9.64 -29.67 19.59
CA GLY A 80 8.66 -29.19 20.56
C GLY A 80 7.47 -28.59 19.80
N PRO A 81 6.24 -28.65 20.34
CA PRO A 81 5.14 -27.88 19.76
C PRO A 81 5.58 -26.43 19.70
N GLN A 82 5.51 -25.86 18.49
CA GLN A 82 5.80 -24.47 18.20
C GLN A 82 4.95 -23.63 19.15
N ARG A 83 5.56 -23.17 20.26
CA ARG A 83 4.91 -22.26 21.19
C ARG A 83 4.53 -21.06 20.34
N ALA A 84 3.23 -20.81 20.20
CA ALA A 84 2.75 -19.51 19.78
C ALA A 84 3.50 -18.51 20.66
N SER A 85 4.32 -17.65 20.05
CA SER A 85 4.88 -16.50 20.75
C SER A 85 3.71 -15.88 21.49
N GLU A 86 3.80 -15.81 22.82
CA GLU A 86 2.78 -15.15 23.64
C GLU A 86 2.52 -13.79 23.00
N VAL A 87 1.35 -13.66 22.38
CA VAL A 87 0.84 -12.38 21.94
C VAL A 87 0.59 -11.66 23.25
N THR A 88 1.55 -10.87 23.70
CA THR A 88 1.38 -9.93 24.80
C THR A 88 0.15 -9.12 24.42
N MET A 89 -0.96 -9.37 25.13
CA MET A 89 -2.19 -8.62 24.93
C MET A 89 -1.82 -7.15 25.04
N PRO A 90 -2.15 -6.31 24.04
CA PRO A 90 -1.78 -4.91 24.07
C PRO A 90 -2.28 -4.31 25.39
N THR A 91 -1.34 -3.84 26.20
CA THR A 91 -1.66 -3.13 27.42
C THR A 91 -2.43 -1.87 27.06
N ARG A 92 -3.21 -1.31 27.99
CA ARG A 92 -3.99 -0.07 27.76
C ARG A 92 -3.14 1.13 27.29
N SER A 93 -1.81 1.04 27.44
CA SER A 93 -0.81 1.98 26.95
C SER A 93 -0.35 1.75 25.49
N ASP A 94 -0.64 0.59 24.90
CA ASP A 94 -0.23 0.24 23.54
C ASP A 94 -1.19 0.84 22.53
N GLY A 95 -0.71 1.85 21.82
CA GLY A 95 -1.46 2.55 20.77
C GLY A 95 -0.53 3.28 19.81
N TYR A 96 -1.13 3.87 18.79
CA TYR A 96 -0.44 4.78 17.89
C TYR A 96 -1.30 5.98 17.53
N LEU A 97 -0.64 7.10 17.28
CA LEU A 97 -1.24 8.27 16.67
C LEU A 97 -1.33 8.05 15.17
N ARG A 98 -2.55 8.12 14.61
CA ARG A 98 -2.79 8.20 13.18
C ARG A 98 -2.96 9.66 12.80
N LEU A 99 -1.95 10.20 12.13
CA LEU A 99 -1.99 11.52 11.51
C LEU A 99 -2.54 11.38 10.09
N GLU A 100 -3.51 12.22 9.75
CA GLU A 100 -3.99 12.40 8.38
C GLU A 100 -3.22 13.55 7.75
N VAL A 101 -2.50 13.25 6.67
CA VAL A 101 -1.57 14.17 6.02
C VAL A 101 -2.00 14.38 4.59
N ARG A 102 -2.13 15.65 4.19
CA ARG A 102 -2.37 16.04 2.81
C ARG A 102 -1.06 16.43 2.15
N PHE A 103 -0.76 15.82 1.02
CA PHE A 103 0.23 16.31 0.07
C PHE A 103 -0.47 17.13 -1.00
N GLU A 104 -0.05 18.37 -1.20
CA GLU A 104 -0.59 19.25 -2.22
C GLU A 104 0.46 20.30 -2.63
N ASN A 105 0.67 20.49 -3.93
CA ASN A 105 1.59 21.49 -4.47
C ASN A 105 3.01 21.43 -3.86
N GLY A 106 3.53 20.21 -3.65
CA GLY A 106 4.85 20.00 -3.07
C GLY A 106 4.96 20.28 -1.58
N LYS A 107 3.83 20.45 -0.87
CA LYS A 107 3.78 20.69 0.57
C LYS A 107 3.02 19.56 1.27
N LEU A 108 3.42 19.29 2.51
CA LEU A 108 2.71 18.40 3.42
C LEU A 108 2.04 19.23 4.52
N SER A 109 0.78 18.91 4.80
CA SER A 109 0.00 19.53 5.87
C SER A 109 -0.70 18.46 6.68
N VAL A 110 -0.66 18.56 8.00
CA VAL A 110 -1.44 17.69 8.88
C VAL A 110 -2.87 18.22 8.96
N ILE A 111 -3.84 17.41 8.57
CA ILE A 111 -5.26 17.78 8.49
C ILE A 111 -6.15 17.02 9.48
N GLY A 112 -5.60 16.02 10.18
CA GLY A 112 -6.34 15.27 11.20
C GLY A 112 -5.42 14.47 12.11
N ALA A 113 -5.89 14.18 13.32
CA ALA A 113 -5.17 13.37 14.29
C ALA A 113 -6.13 12.48 15.08
N LYS A 114 -5.78 11.21 15.29
CA LYS A 114 -6.56 10.28 16.11
C LYS A 114 -5.68 9.22 16.77
N ILE A 115 -5.88 8.95 18.06
CA ILE A 115 -5.31 7.77 18.71
C ILE A 115 -6.04 6.52 18.24
N VAL A 116 -5.27 5.50 17.89
CA VAL A 116 -5.78 4.15 17.60
C VAL A 116 -5.18 3.18 18.63
N PRO A 117 -6.00 2.41 19.35
CA PRO A 117 -5.51 1.40 20.28
C PRO A 117 -4.87 0.23 19.52
N GLY A 118 -3.86 -0.39 20.13
CA GLY A 118 -3.16 -1.56 19.60
C GLY A 118 -1.70 -1.29 19.25
N ALA A 119 -0.89 -2.35 19.24
CA ALA A 119 0.53 -2.27 18.93
C ALA A 119 0.75 -1.83 17.47
N LEU A 120 1.66 -0.86 17.28
CA LEU A 120 2.15 -0.49 15.96
C LEU A 120 3.36 -1.35 15.62
N THR A 121 3.24 -2.17 14.58
CA THR A 121 4.37 -2.91 13.99
C THR A 121 4.85 -2.16 12.76
N ASN A 122 6.13 -1.79 12.74
CA ASN A 122 6.75 -1.24 11.55
C ASN A 122 6.96 -2.37 10.52
N PRO A 123 6.70 -2.10 9.23
CA PRO A 123 6.90 -3.10 8.20
C PRO A 123 8.40 -3.42 8.08
N THR A 124 8.71 -4.70 7.85
CA THR A 124 10.09 -5.14 7.65
C THR A 124 10.58 -4.89 6.22
N ALA A 125 9.69 -4.58 5.28
CA ALA A 125 10.01 -4.33 3.88
C ALA A 125 9.14 -3.18 3.34
N LEU A 126 9.58 -2.54 2.26
CA LEU A 126 8.80 -1.54 1.54
C LEU A 126 8.43 -2.06 0.17
N ILE A 127 7.36 -1.49 -0.38
CA ILE A 127 7.07 -1.60 -1.81
C ILE A 127 7.68 -0.40 -2.54
N GLN A 128 8.01 -0.59 -3.81
CA GLN A 128 8.40 0.50 -4.70
C GLN A 128 7.27 1.53 -4.87
N GLY A 129 7.63 2.80 -5.05
CA GLY A 129 6.71 3.93 -5.15
C GLY A 129 6.74 4.82 -3.92
N LYS A 130 5.59 5.37 -3.51
CA LYS A 130 5.54 6.31 -2.38
C LYS A 130 5.68 5.58 -1.03
N ALA A 131 6.50 6.15 -0.16
CA ALA A 131 6.61 5.72 1.24
C ALA A 131 6.76 6.93 2.14
N TYR A 132 6.31 6.84 3.39
CA TYR A 132 6.60 7.83 4.42
C TYR A 132 7.58 7.28 5.44
N GLU A 133 8.29 8.19 6.07
CA GLU A 133 9.15 7.93 7.22
C GLU A 133 8.88 8.98 8.29
N VAL A 134 8.99 8.56 9.54
CA VAL A 134 8.96 9.45 10.70
C VAL A 134 10.26 9.31 11.48
N LEU A 135 10.95 10.44 11.66
CA LEU A 135 12.21 10.53 12.38
C LEU A 135 12.09 11.41 13.64
N ILE A 136 12.78 11.03 14.71
CA ILE A 136 13.12 11.92 15.83
C ILE A 136 14.63 11.85 16.01
N ALA A 137 15.32 13.00 15.95
CA ALA A 137 16.79 13.07 16.09
C ALA A 137 17.52 12.03 15.21
N ASP A 138 17.13 11.96 13.92
CA ASP A 138 17.63 11.01 12.91
C ASP A 138 17.37 9.51 13.16
N GLN A 139 16.66 9.16 14.23
CA GLN A 139 16.20 7.80 14.49
C GLN A 139 14.83 7.58 13.87
N GLN A 140 14.71 6.53 13.05
CA GLN A 140 13.43 6.11 12.50
C GLN A 140 12.56 5.51 13.59
N ILE A 141 11.38 6.10 13.80
CA ILE A 141 10.38 5.60 14.74
C ILE A 141 9.20 4.95 14.03
N SER A 142 8.97 5.30 12.77
CA SER A 142 7.91 4.71 11.94
C SER A 142 8.24 4.83 10.46
N VAL A 143 7.77 3.86 9.70
CA VAL A 143 7.91 3.83 8.25
C VAL A 143 6.71 3.10 7.65
N GLY A 144 6.28 3.49 6.45
CA GLY A 144 5.20 2.81 5.78
C GLY A 144 5.14 3.09 4.29
N SER A 145 4.80 2.06 3.53
CA SER A 145 4.49 2.17 2.11
C SER A 145 3.08 2.73 1.88
N LEU A 146 2.95 3.49 0.80
CA LEU A 146 1.71 4.13 0.37
C LEU A 146 1.33 3.61 -1.03
N PRO A 147 0.68 2.44 -1.12
CA PRO A 147 0.28 1.89 -2.42
C PRO A 147 -0.75 2.81 -3.07
N ASP A 148 -0.60 3.04 -4.37
CA ASP A 148 -1.59 3.74 -5.22
C ASP A 148 -1.95 5.19 -4.82
N VAL A 149 -1.18 5.83 -3.94
CA VAL A 149 -1.40 7.24 -3.62
C VAL A 149 -0.92 8.13 -4.77
N GLY A 150 -1.60 9.26 -4.97
CA GLY A 150 -1.23 10.20 -6.03
C GLY A 150 -1.55 9.71 -7.43
N VAL A 151 -2.34 8.63 -7.59
CA VAL A 151 -2.71 8.07 -8.90
C VAL A 151 -4.21 7.80 -8.96
N ARG A 152 -4.86 8.28 -10.02
CA ARG A 152 -6.25 7.93 -10.36
C ARG A 152 -6.27 6.85 -11.44
N ARG A 153 -6.97 5.76 -11.16
CA ARG A 153 -7.21 4.68 -12.13
C ARG A 153 -8.43 5.02 -12.98
N ALA A 154 -8.24 5.09 -14.30
CA ALA A 154 -9.34 5.09 -15.24
C ALA A 154 -9.55 3.67 -15.76
N PHE A 155 -10.80 3.19 -15.73
CA PHE A 155 -11.16 1.89 -16.27
C PHE A 155 -11.37 1.99 -17.78
N ALA A 156 -11.10 0.90 -18.48
CA ALA A 156 -11.36 0.83 -19.91
C ALA A 156 -12.86 1.07 -20.19
N ASN A 157 -13.13 1.91 -21.18
CA ASN A 157 -14.46 2.14 -21.71
C ASN A 157 -14.49 1.64 -23.15
N ARG A 158 -15.24 0.56 -23.41
CA ARG A 158 -15.33 -0.05 -24.75
C ARG A 158 -15.96 0.88 -25.79
N ASP A 159 -16.74 1.87 -25.35
CA ASP A 159 -17.45 2.81 -26.21
C ASP A 159 -16.56 3.99 -26.65
N VAL A 160 -15.39 4.16 -26.04
CA VAL A 160 -14.42 5.20 -26.40
C VAL A 160 -13.29 4.57 -27.22
N PRO A 161 -13.22 4.79 -28.54
CA PRO A 161 -12.12 4.29 -29.34
C PRO A 161 -10.79 4.98 -28.97
N GLY A 162 -9.68 4.27 -29.16
CA GLY A 162 -8.33 4.82 -28.94
C GLY A 162 -7.80 4.68 -27.51
N PRO A 163 -6.70 5.38 -27.17
CA PRO A 163 -6.02 5.26 -25.87
C PRO A 163 -6.88 5.71 -24.68
N GLU A 164 -7.84 6.60 -24.92
CA GLU A 164 -8.72 7.14 -23.88
C GLU A 164 -9.73 6.13 -23.34
N GLY A 165 -10.09 5.12 -24.13
CA GLY A 165 -10.93 3.99 -23.71
C GLY A 165 -10.14 2.83 -23.08
N LYS A 166 -8.83 2.94 -22.90
CA LYS A 166 -7.99 1.92 -22.26
C LYS A 166 -7.80 2.22 -20.77
N HIS A 167 -7.36 1.20 -20.02
CA HIS A 167 -6.90 1.40 -18.64
C HIS A 167 -5.72 2.37 -18.62
N ARG A 168 -5.84 3.45 -17.85
CA ARG A 168 -4.75 4.41 -17.65
C ARG A 168 -4.65 4.85 -16.20
N PHE A 169 -3.43 5.19 -15.81
CA PHE A 169 -3.09 5.74 -14.51
C PHE A 169 -2.73 7.21 -14.70
N VAL A 170 -3.44 8.10 -14.03
CA VAL A 170 -3.22 9.55 -14.12
C VAL A 170 -2.67 10.03 -12.78
N GLN A 171 -1.53 10.69 -12.77
CA GLN A 171 -1.00 11.29 -11.55
C GLN A 171 -1.90 12.45 -11.11
N VAL A 172 -2.19 12.53 -9.81
CA VAL A 172 -2.92 13.64 -9.20
C VAL A 172 -1.97 14.47 -8.33
N PRO A 173 -2.00 15.81 -8.44
CA PRO A 173 -1.06 16.69 -7.74
C PRO A 173 -1.36 16.82 -6.24
N ALA A 174 -2.52 16.33 -5.81
CA ALA A 174 -2.97 16.35 -4.44
C ALA A 174 -3.50 14.97 -4.02
N PHE A 175 -3.10 14.51 -2.85
CA PHE A 175 -3.59 13.27 -2.25
C PHE A 175 -3.41 13.29 -0.74
N GLU A 176 -4.16 12.43 -0.06
CA GLU A 176 -4.14 12.29 1.40
C GLU A 176 -3.66 10.89 1.77
N PHE A 177 -2.96 10.78 2.89
CA PHE A 177 -2.45 9.52 3.41
C PHE A 177 -2.34 9.55 4.93
N PHE A 178 -2.21 8.37 5.52
CA PHE A 178 -2.05 8.23 6.97
C PHE A 178 -0.62 7.95 7.36
N VAL A 179 -0.12 8.74 8.31
CA VAL A 179 1.15 8.50 9.00
C VAL A 179 0.82 7.91 10.37
N ARG A 180 1.49 6.81 10.72
CA ARG A 180 1.31 6.16 12.03
C ARG A 180 2.52 6.43 12.89
N VAL A 181 2.32 6.83 14.13
CA VAL A 181 3.41 7.16 15.06
C VAL A 181 3.15 6.46 16.40
N PRO A 182 4.11 5.68 16.95
CA PRO A 182 3.93 5.02 18.24
C PRO A 182 3.59 6.03 19.35
N THR A 183 2.61 5.74 20.22
CA THR A 183 2.21 6.70 21.27
C THR A 183 3.32 7.02 22.27
N VAL A 184 4.30 6.13 22.44
CA VAL A 184 5.47 6.35 23.32
C VAL A 184 6.31 7.57 22.89
N HIS A 185 6.20 7.99 21.63
CA HIS A 185 6.92 9.15 21.09
C HIS A 185 6.05 10.42 21.01
N ILE A 186 4.80 10.38 21.45
CA ILE A 186 3.88 11.53 21.33
C ILE A 186 3.94 12.37 22.61
N THR A 187 4.82 13.36 22.60
CA THR A 187 4.92 14.41 23.62
C THR A 187 5.04 15.77 22.92
N ALA A 188 4.70 16.86 23.60
CA ALA A 188 4.86 18.21 23.04
C ALA A 188 6.31 18.48 22.58
N GLU A 189 7.29 18.02 23.37
CA GLU A 189 8.70 18.13 23.03
C GLU A 189 9.06 17.33 21.77
N ASN A 190 8.63 16.07 21.68
CA ASN A 190 8.97 15.20 20.57
C ASN A 190 8.29 15.64 19.26
N LEU A 191 7.04 16.13 19.31
CA LEU A 191 6.34 16.65 18.13
C LEU A 191 7.12 17.78 17.47
N SER A 192 7.68 18.69 18.26
CA SER A 192 8.51 19.80 17.76
C SER A 192 9.82 19.35 17.09
N LYS A 193 10.29 18.13 17.40
CA LYS A 193 11.51 17.52 16.85
C LYS A 193 11.22 16.48 15.77
N MET A 194 9.95 16.14 15.55
CA MET A 194 9.53 15.08 14.64
C MET A 194 9.62 15.54 13.19
N ASN A 195 10.22 14.70 12.35
CA ASN A 195 10.23 14.90 10.91
C ASN A 195 9.33 13.87 10.27
N VAL A 196 8.43 14.32 9.38
CA VAL A 196 7.64 13.45 8.50
C VAL A 196 8.15 13.67 7.09
N ILE A 197 8.68 12.61 6.48
CA ILE A 197 9.32 12.66 5.16
C ILE A 197 8.52 11.78 4.21
N LEU A 198 8.17 12.32 3.05
CA LEU A 198 7.61 11.55 1.94
C LEU A 198 8.72 11.25 0.94
N TYR A 199 8.87 9.97 0.59
CA TYR A 199 9.84 9.48 -0.37
C TYR A 199 9.19 8.93 -1.63
N GLU A 200 9.95 8.97 -2.73
CA GLU A 200 9.79 8.13 -3.91
C GLU A 200 10.86 7.03 -3.85
N VAL A 201 10.45 5.80 -3.57
CA VAL A 201 11.31 4.61 -3.44
C VAL A 201 11.40 3.90 -4.78
N ARG A 202 12.62 3.77 -5.30
CA ARG A 202 12.92 3.05 -6.56
C ARG A 202 13.38 1.63 -6.30
N GLU A 203 14.25 1.45 -5.31
CA GLU A 203 14.77 0.15 -4.91
C GLU A 203 14.72 0.00 -3.39
N THR A 204 14.52 -1.22 -2.93
CA THR A 204 14.41 -1.56 -1.51
C THR A 204 14.87 -2.99 -1.29
N PRO A 205 15.60 -3.27 -0.20
CA PRO A 205 16.00 -4.63 0.14
C PRO A 205 14.80 -5.43 0.66
N ASP A 206 14.93 -6.76 0.71
CA ASP A 206 13.91 -7.64 1.29
C ASP A 206 13.62 -7.34 2.76
N ARG A 207 14.61 -6.77 3.46
CA ARG A 207 14.49 -6.39 4.88
C ARG A 207 15.18 -5.06 5.17
N LEU A 208 14.43 -4.16 5.77
CA LEU A 208 14.97 -2.94 6.37
C LEU A 208 15.66 -3.23 7.70
N VAL A 209 16.68 -2.44 8.01
CA VAL A 209 17.29 -2.39 9.33
C VAL A 209 16.39 -1.53 10.24
N PRO A 210 15.83 -2.07 11.34
CA PRO A 210 14.99 -1.27 12.23
C PRO A 210 15.72 -0.01 12.74
N THR A 211 14.98 1.08 12.95
CA THR A 211 15.45 2.35 13.52
C THR A 211 16.43 3.18 12.68
N LEU A 212 17.00 2.59 11.63
CA LEU A 212 17.90 3.30 10.72
C LEU A 212 17.08 4.15 9.73
N ALA A 213 17.48 5.40 9.54
CA ALA A 213 16.83 6.31 8.60
C ALA A 213 16.89 5.78 7.15
N MET A 214 15.86 6.05 6.35
CA MET A 214 15.66 5.51 5.00
C MET A 214 16.88 5.73 4.10
N GLN A 215 17.42 6.95 4.09
CA GLN A 215 18.60 7.30 3.27
C GLN A 215 19.89 6.60 3.72
N LYS A 216 19.91 6.04 4.93
CA LYS A 216 21.05 5.29 5.48
C LYS A 216 20.86 3.78 5.36
N GLN A 217 19.69 3.32 4.90
CA GLN A 217 19.39 1.90 4.73
C GLN A 217 20.23 1.29 3.60
N PRO A 218 20.94 0.18 3.83
CA PRO A 218 21.66 -0.52 2.77
C PRO A 218 20.70 -1.00 1.68
N GLY A 219 21.03 -0.73 0.41
CA GLY A 219 20.23 -1.20 -0.73
C GLY A 219 18.88 -0.50 -0.91
N VAL A 220 18.63 0.61 -0.21
CA VAL A 220 17.47 1.47 -0.49
C VAL A 220 17.89 2.59 -1.42
N GLU A 221 17.19 2.70 -2.55
CA GLU A 221 17.24 3.88 -3.41
C GLU A 221 15.94 4.67 -3.23
N ALA A 222 15.98 5.74 -2.45
CA ALA A 222 14.82 6.59 -2.18
C ALA A 222 15.16 8.08 -2.37
N MET A 223 14.28 8.79 -3.08
CA MET A 223 14.38 10.24 -3.27
C MET A 223 13.39 10.94 -2.35
N GLU A 224 13.87 11.88 -1.54
CA GLU A 224 13.01 12.74 -0.73
C GLU A 224 12.17 13.64 -1.66
N VAL A 225 10.85 13.57 -1.51
CA VAL A 225 9.90 14.39 -2.26
C VAL A 225 9.64 15.68 -1.50
N VAL A 226 9.37 15.56 -0.19
CA VAL A 226 9.04 16.68 0.70
C VAL A 226 9.19 16.22 2.15
N ARG A 227 9.50 17.17 3.02
CA ARG A 227 9.66 16.98 4.46
C ARG A 227 8.90 18.05 5.24
N VAL A 228 8.21 17.62 6.29
CA VAL A 228 7.78 18.49 7.40
C VAL A 228 8.79 18.31 8.52
N SER A 229 9.44 19.41 8.93
CA SER A 229 10.39 19.40 10.04
C SER A 229 9.78 20.11 11.24
N GLY A 230 9.59 19.38 12.33
CA GLY A 230 8.97 19.87 13.55
C GLY A 230 7.49 20.20 13.36
N ILE A 231 6.61 19.35 13.87
CA ILE A 231 5.18 19.61 13.85
C ILE A 231 4.88 20.68 14.90
N GLN A 232 4.80 21.93 14.46
CA GLN A 232 4.42 23.07 15.31
C GLN A 232 2.90 23.11 15.45
N LEU A 233 2.43 23.07 16.70
CA LEU A 233 1.00 23.07 17.02
C LEU A 233 0.29 24.35 16.55
N GLU A 234 1.04 25.45 16.41
CA GLU A 234 0.56 26.75 15.96
C GLU A 234 0.34 26.80 14.44
N SER A 235 1.02 25.92 13.70
CA SER A 235 1.00 25.88 12.23
C SER A 235 -0.08 24.97 11.64
N ILE A 236 -0.69 24.14 12.48
CA ILE A 236 -1.74 23.19 12.10
C ILE A 236 -3.14 23.79 12.30
N PRO A 237 -4.16 23.32 11.57
CA PRO A 237 -5.52 23.81 11.74
C PRO A 237 -6.00 23.68 13.20
N GLU A 238 -6.73 24.68 13.69
CA GLU A 238 -7.16 24.75 15.10
C GLU A 238 -7.86 23.48 15.59
N VAL A 239 -8.72 22.89 14.76
CA VAL A 239 -9.43 21.65 15.07
C VAL A 239 -8.45 20.50 15.33
N VAL A 240 -7.37 20.42 14.54
CA VAL A 240 -6.33 19.38 14.68
C VAL A 240 -5.44 19.68 15.88
N ARG A 241 -5.13 20.95 16.12
CA ARG A 241 -4.38 21.38 17.31
C ARG A 241 -5.07 20.93 18.59
N LEU A 242 -6.36 21.23 18.74
CA LEU A 242 -7.15 20.83 19.92
C LEU A 242 -7.18 19.31 20.10
N GLN A 243 -7.24 18.54 19.01
CA GLN A 243 -7.15 17.08 19.07
C GLN A 243 -5.78 16.62 19.59
N LEU A 244 -4.69 17.18 19.08
CA LEU A 244 -3.35 16.82 19.52
C LEU A 244 -3.06 17.24 20.96
N GLU A 245 -3.50 18.44 21.37
CA GLU A 245 -3.38 18.91 22.75
C GLU A 245 -4.11 17.98 23.72
N ALA A 246 -5.36 17.62 23.43
CA ALA A 246 -6.11 16.67 24.24
C ALA A 246 -5.42 15.29 24.36
N ILE A 247 -4.82 14.81 23.26
CA ILE A 247 -4.05 13.56 23.22
C ILE A 247 -2.78 13.66 24.09
N ILE A 248 -2.07 14.78 24.02
CA ILE A 248 -0.84 15.01 24.81
C ILE A 248 -1.19 15.09 26.29
N ASP A 249 -2.26 15.81 26.65
CA ASP A 249 -2.69 15.98 28.04
C ASP A 249 -3.19 14.67 28.65
N GLU A 250 -3.96 13.87 27.90
CA GLU A 250 -4.39 12.53 28.34
C GLU A 250 -3.18 11.66 28.65
N LYS A 251 -2.15 11.68 27.80
CA LYS A 251 -0.91 10.91 28.00
C LYS A 251 -0.09 11.42 29.18
N ARG A 252 -0.02 12.73 29.39
CA ARG A 252 0.66 13.34 30.54
C ARG A 252 0.04 12.92 31.87
N ASN A 253 -1.28 12.78 31.93
CA ASN A 253 -2.01 12.38 33.15
C ASN A 253 -2.01 10.87 33.42
N ALA A 254 -1.62 10.06 32.44
CA ALA A 254 -1.58 8.61 32.55
C ALA A 254 -0.24 8.06 33.08
N HIS A 255 0.74 8.92 33.37
CA HIS A 255 2.07 8.57 33.89
C HIS A 255 2.34 9.35 35.18
#